data_AF-A0A8T3TTX4-F1
#
_entry.id   AF-A0A8T3TTX4-F1
#
_cell.length_a   1.000
_cell.length_b   1.000
_cell.length_c   1.000
_cell.angle_alpha   90.00
_cell.angle_beta   90.00
_cell.angle_gamma   90.00
#
_symmetry.space_group_name_H-M   'P 1'
#
loop_
_entity.id
_entity.type
_entity.pdbx_description
1 polymer ?
#
loop_
_entity_poly.entity_id
_entity_poly.type
_entity_poly.pdbx_seq_one_letter_code
_entity_poly.pdbx_strand_id
1 'polypeptide(L)'
;MVIIDEYARERIGQGAAWGKQREAGVETQQSVGHGVHGSARDGCCYARSVSANAAPVNLLRIRADLLDWYDREHRDFPWRVTRDPYAVLVSEVMLQQTQASRVADRFPRFLRRFPSAQALAEARAADVLAEWSGLGYNRRALSLQRASAMVARDGWPATVSGLEQLPGVGPYTARAVASLAFEIPVGVVDTNVRRWFLRRFAIADSPPELQRLADALAATGDAGQTDTWTHATMEFGASVCRSREPRCGTCPIAAGCPSRGRAARVAVPRQATLRGSDRAYRGAVLRDLTLRPGHAVPADVLRHALRADADRIGPALDDAGWERVLAALEGDGLVHQSGGVVAAGPPLQSAHEHEAEGR
;
A
#
# COMPACT_ATOMS: atom_id res chain seq x y z
N MET A 1 -28.35 4.23 -9.37
CA MET A 1 -27.70 5.21 -10.26
C MET A 1 -27.60 6.52 -9.48
N VAL A 2 -26.50 6.69 -8.74
CA VAL A 2 -26.27 7.87 -7.89
C VAL A 2 -25.93 9.03 -8.83
N ILE A 3 -26.78 10.05 -8.87
CA ILE A 3 -26.54 11.26 -9.64
C ILE A 3 -25.46 12.06 -8.90
N ILE A 4 -24.23 11.92 -9.36
CA ILE A 4 -23.11 12.79 -8.99
C ILE A 4 -23.40 14.14 -9.67
N ASP A 5 -23.39 15.19 -8.86
CA ASP A 5 -23.62 16.59 -9.20
C ASP A 5 -22.92 16.99 -10.52
N GLU A 6 -23.65 17.69 -11.39
CA GLU A 6 -23.23 18.15 -12.72
C GLU A 6 -22.01 19.09 -12.63
N TYR A 7 -21.78 19.67 -11.45
CA TYR A 7 -20.59 20.44 -11.09
C TYR A 7 -19.27 19.64 -11.11
N ALA A 8 -19.32 18.31 -10.89
CA ALA A 8 -18.12 17.45 -10.94
C ALA A 8 -17.75 17.00 -12.37
N ARG A 9 -18.69 17.07 -13.32
CA ARG A 9 -18.42 16.66 -14.72
C ARG A 9 -17.56 17.66 -15.47
N GLU A 10 -17.72 18.95 -15.20
CA GLU A 10 -16.98 20.00 -15.92
C GLU A 10 -15.49 20.05 -15.59
N ARG A 11 -15.08 19.63 -14.38
CA ARG A 11 -13.66 19.60 -13.98
C ARG A 11 -12.94 18.28 -14.18
N ILE A 12 -13.65 17.15 -14.22
CA ILE A 12 -13.06 15.86 -14.63
C ILE A 12 -12.62 15.88 -16.11
N GLY A 13 -13.24 16.74 -16.94
CA GLY A 13 -12.86 16.93 -18.34
C GLY A 13 -11.57 17.75 -18.59
N GLN A 14 -11.08 18.52 -17.60
CA GLN A 14 -9.93 19.42 -17.79
C GLN A 14 -8.60 18.85 -17.27
N GLY A 15 -8.62 17.75 -16.51
CA GLY A 15 -7.41 16.99 -16.15
C GLY A 15 -6.81 16.17 -17.31
N ALA A 16 -7.49 16.10 -18.45
CA ALA A 16 -7.07 15.34 -19.64
C ALA A 16 -6.19 16.12 -20.63
N ALA A 17 -5.75 17.34 -20.30
CA ALA A 17 -4.96 18.20 -21.20
C ALA A 17 -3.43 18.03 -21.07
N TRP A 18 -2.93 17.15 -20.20
CA TRP A 18 -1.52 16.76 -20.17
C TRP A 18 -1.32 15.43 -20.89
N GLY A 19 -1.23 15.50 -22.21
CA GLY A 19 -0.87 14.35 -23.04
C GLY A 19 -1.80 14.18 -24.25
N LYS A 20 -1.58 14.99 -25.28
CA LYS A 20 -1.90 14.65 -26.67
C LYS A 20 -1.21 15.65 -27.61
N GLN A 21 -0.02 15.28 -28.05
CA GLN A 21 0.42 15.65 -29.38
C GLN A 21 0.83 14.38 -30.13
N ARG A 22 0.12 14.18 -31.25
CA ARG A 22 0.42 13.34 -32.41
C ARG A 22 0.24 11.83 -32.22
N GLU A 23 -0.87 11.31 -32.74
CA GLU A 23 -0.86 10.52 -33.97
C GLU A 23 -2.30 10.36 -34.51
N ALA A 24 -2.41 10.45 -35.83
CA ALA A 24 -3.65 10.47 -36.59
C ALA A 24 -3.87 9.12 -37.29
N GLY A 25 -5.14 8.78 -37.50
CA GLY A 25 -5.59 7.85 -38.53
C GLY A 25 -6.00 6.46 -38.03
N VAL A 26 -7.30 6.18 -38.02
CA VAL A 26 -7.99 5.33 -39.03
C VAL A 26 -9.40 4.97 -38.51
N GLU A 27 -10.32 4.95 -39.47
CA GLU A 27 -11.78 4.89 -39.44
C GLU A 27 -12.45 3.59 -38.93
N THR A 28 -13.61 3.82 -38.30
CA THR A 28 -14.91 3.11 -38.33
C THR A 28 -15.02 1.62 -38.67
N GLN A 29 -15.82 0.88 -37.88
CA GLN A 29 -17.05 0.23 -38.38
C GLN A 29 -17.99 -0.25 -37.27
N GLN A 30 -19.29 -0.09 -37.54
CA GLN A 30 -20.45 -0.55 -36.79
C GLN A 30 -20.68 -2.07 -36.96
N SER A 31 -21.26 -2.73 -35.96
CA SER A 31 -22.21 -3.82 -36.22
C SER A 31 -23.17 -4.09 -35.05
N VAL A 32 -24.37 -4.49 -35.44
CA VAL A 32 -25.62 -4.71 -34.70
C VAL A 32 -25.72 -6.19 -34.34
N GLY A 33 -26.38 -6.57 -33.23
CA GLY A 33 -26.82 -7.96 -33.07
C GLY A 33 -27.42 -8.40 -31.74
N HIS A 34 -28.75 -8.44 -31.69
CA HIS A 34 -29.63 -9.49 -31.16
C HIS A 34 -29.55 -9.94 -29.69
N GLY A 35 -30.69 -9.79 -29.00
CA GLY A 35 -30.98 -10.39 -27.71
C GLY A 35 -31.46 -11.83 -27.78
N VAL A 36 -31.47 -12.51 -26.63
CA VAL A 36 -32.26 -13.71 -26.37
C VAL A 36 -32.69 -13.74 -24.90
N HIS A 37 -33.95 -14.10 -24.70
CA HIS A 37 -34.63 -14.37 -23.43
C HIS A 37 -34.02 -15.54 -22.64
N GLY A 38 -34.08 -15.48 -21.31
CA GLY A 38 -33.80 -16.61 -20.43
C GLY A 38 -34.32 -16.36 -19.01
N SER A 39 -35.15 -17.28 -18.54
CA SER A 39 -36.08 -17.21 -17.42
C SER A 39 -35.50 -17.06 -16.00
N ALA A 40 -36.31 -16.42 -15.14
CA ALA A 40 -36.19 -16.35 -13.69
C ALA A 40 -36.24 -17.72 -12.98
N ARG A 41 -35.49 -17.85 -11.88
CA ARG A 41 -35.90 -18.55 -10.64
C ARG A 41 -35.23 -17.92 -9.40
N ASP A 42 -36.11 -17.42 -8.53
CA ASP A 42 -36.13 -17.47 -7.07
C ASP A 42 -34.92 -17.06 -6.22
N GLY A 43 -35.16 -16.03 -5.39
CA GLY A 43 -34.79 -16.09 -3.97
C GLY A 43 -33.73 -15.11 -3.49
N CYS A 44 -34.06 -13.82 -3.37
CA CYS A 44 -33.43 -13.01 -2.31
C CYS A 44 -34.33 -11.84 -1.87
N CYS A 45 -35.03 -12.04 -0.77
CA CYS A 45 -35.76 -11.00 -0.05
C CYS A 45 -34.78 -10.09 0.70
N TYR A 46 -34.22 -9.05 0.07
CA TYR A 46 -33.68 -7.88 0.79
C TYR A 46 -33.58 -6.60 -0.08
N ALA A 47 -34.64 -6.26 -0.81
CA ALA A 47 -34.77 -4.94 -1.41
C ALA A 47 -35.72 -4.08 -0.55
N ARG A 48 -35.22 -3.53 0.56
CA ARG A 48 -35.88 -2.35 1.14
C ARG A 48 -35.51 -1.18 0.25
N SER A 49 -36.54 -0.62 -0.38
CA SER A 49 -36.52 0.64 -1.11
C SER A 49 -35.89 1.74 -0.24
N VAL A 50 -34.71 2.19 -0.62
CA VAL A 50 -34.12 3.41 -0.06
C VAL A 50 -34.89 4.57 -0.69
N SER A 51 -35.60 5.33 0.14
CA SER A 51 -36.39 6.50 -0.29
C SER A 51 -35.53 7.47 -1.10
N ALA A 52 -36.06 7.91 -2.25
CA ALA A 52 -35.45 8.85 -3.19
C ALA A 52 -35.37 10.31 -2.69
N ASN A 53 -35.38 10.54 -1.38
CA ASN A 53 -35.44 11.87 -0.74
C ASN A 53 -34.21 12.19 0.13
N ALA A 54 -33.06 11.59 -0.15
CA ALA A 54 -31.82 12.01 0.49
C ALA A 54 -31.34 13.31 -0.18
N ALA A 55 -31.17 14.38 0.61
CA ALA A 55 -30.52 15.61 0.17
C ALA A 55 -29.16 15.29 -0.49
N PRO A 56 -28.74 16.03 -1.54
CA PRO A 56 -27.49 15.77 -2.23
C PRO A 56 -26.33 15.81 -1.23
N VAL A 57 -25.43 14.83 -1.35
CA VAL A 57 -24.29 14.72 -0.45
C VAL A 57 -23.29 15.83 -0.76
N ASN A 58 -23.12 16.77 0.17
CA ASN A 58 -22.20 17.90 0.00
C ASN A 58 -20.75 17.45 0.27
N LEU A 59 -20.01 17.15 -0.81
CA LEU A 59 -18.62 16.71 -0.74
C LEU A 59 -17.68 17.80 -0.17
N LEU A 60 -17.92 19.07 -0.49
CA LEU A 60 -17.17 20.20 0.07
C LEU A 60 -17.29 20.23 1.60
N ARG A 61 -18.51 20.07 2.12
CA ARG A 61 -18.76 20.05 3.57
C ARG A 61 -18.10 18.84 4.24
N ILE A 62 -18.22 17.64 3.65
CA ILE A 62 -17.56 16.42 4.15
C ILE A 62 -16.04 16.62 4.23
N ARG A 63 -15.45 17.21 3.20
CA ARG A 63 -14.01 17.47 3.15
C ARG A 63 -13.60 18.46 4.25
N ALA A 64 -14.30 19.58 4.37
CA ALA A 64 -14.05 20.58 5.41
C ALA A 64 -14.17 19.99 6.82
N ASP A 65 -15.27 19.28 7.12
CA ASP A 65 -15.49 18.67 8.44
C ASP A 65 -14.40 17.66 8.82
N LEU A 66 -13.84 16.93 7.83
CA LEU A 66 -12.75 16.00 8.06
C LEU A 66 -11.40 16.68 8.26
N LEU A 67 -11.11 17.77 7.55
CA LEU A 67 -9.88 18.55 7.74
C LEU A 67 -9.90 19.24 9.09
N ASP A 68 -10.99 19.93 9.43
CA ASP A 68 -11.16 20.58 10.74
C ASP A 68 -10.99 19.57 11.88
N TRP A 69 -11.53 18.36 11.71
CA TRP A 69 -11.36 17.29 12.68
C TRP A 69 -9.91 16.80 12.74
N TYR A 70 -9.26 16.60 11.59
CA TYR A 70 -7.89 16.13 11.53
C TYR A 70 -6.95 17.09 12.26
N ASP A 71 -7.07 18.40 12.04
CA ASP A 71 -6.25 19.43 12.67
C ASP A 71 -6.28 19.36 14.21
N ARG A 72 -7.39 18.90 14.80
CA ARG A 72 -7.54 18.80 16.26
C ARG A 72 -7.19 17.45 16.86
N GLU A 73 -7.42 16.35 16.12
CA GLU A 73 -7.54 15.00 16.70
C GLU A 73 -6.58 13.96 16.10
N HIS A 74 -5.74 14.33 15.13
CA HIS A 74 -4.84 13.38 14.49
C HIS A 74 -3.77 12.84 15.45
N ARG A 75 -3.35 11.60 15.21
CA ARG A 75 -2.20 11.01 15.89
C ARG A 75 -0.90 11.51 15.26
N ASP A 76 0.10 11.78 16.09
CA ASP A 76 1.43 12.13 15.61
C ASP A 76 2.18 10.89 15.10
N PHE A 77 2.69 10.98 13.88
CA PHE A 77 3.60 9.99 13.31
C PHE A 77 4.74 10.69 12.57
N PRO A 78 5.97 10.15 12.62
CA PRO A 78 7.16 10.84 12.11
C PRO A 78 7.15 11.09 10.60
N TRP A 79 6.39 10.31 9.83
CA TRP A 79 6.24 10.50 8.37
C TRP A 79 5.20 11.55 7.99
N ARG A 80 4.42 12.10 8.93
CA ARG A 80 3.39 13.11 8.63
C ARG A 80 3.92 14.53 8.51
N VAL A 81 5.16 14.76 8.92
CA VAL A 81 5.79 16.10 8.97
C VAL A 81 6.83 16.30 7.86
N THR A 82 6.86 15.42 6.87
CA THR A 82 7.79 15.49 5.74
C THR A 82 7.05 15.38 4.42
N ARG A 83 7.54 16.12 3.42
CA ARG A 83 7.14 16.00 2.01
C ARG A 83 8.27 15.44 1.14
N ASP A 84 9.38 15.01 1.75
CA ASP A 84 10.45 14.34 1.01
C ASP A 84 9.92 13.05 0.37
N PRO A 85 9.91 12.92 -0.97
CA PRO A 85 9.38 11.76 -1.65
C PRO A 85 10.09 10.46 -1.27
N TYR A 86 11.37 10.52 -0.89
CA TYR A 86 12.08 9.34 -0.41
C TYR A 86 11.51 8.89 0.95
N ALA A 87 11.44 9.79 1.92
CA ALA A 87 10.88 9.51 3.23
C ALA A 87 9.42 9.02 3.15
N VAL A 88 8.58 9.64 2.30
CA VAL A 88 7.19 9.23 2.05
C VAL A 88 7.12 7.83 1.45
N LEU A 89 7.93 7.52 0.43
CA LEU A 89 7.97 6.18 -0.17
C LEU A 89 8.39 5.13 0.87
N VAL A 90 9.40 5.43 1.69
CA VAL A 90 9.85 4.53 2.76
C VAL A 90 8.71 4.25 3.75
N SER A 91 8.01 5.29 4.24
CA SER A 91 6.91 5.09 5.20
C SER A 91 5.76 4.30 4.60
N GLU A 92 5.34 4.64 3.37
CA GLU A 92 4.23 3.94 2.71
C GLU A 92 4.57 2.48 2.45
N VAL A 93 5.79 2.18 2.00
CA VAL A 93 6.22 0.79 1.84
C VAL A 93 6.27 0.08 3.18
N MET A 94 6.77 0.70 4.26
CA MET A 94 6.77 0.10 5.61
C MET A 94 5.37 -0.19 6.14
N LEU A 95 4.42 0.73 5.94
CA LEU A 95 3.03 0.63 6.44
C LEU A 95 2.23 -0.49 5.76
N GLN A 96 2.69 -1.02 4.62
CA GLN A 96 2.08 -2.19 4.00
C GLN A 96 2.11 -3.39 4.96
N GLN A 97 0.94 -3.85 5.40
CA GLN A 97 0.81 -5.03 6.27
C GLN A 97 1.62 -4.96 7.59
N THR A 98 1.96 -3.74 8.05
CA THR A 98 2.70 -3.50 9.29
C THR A 98 1.97 -2.45 10.12
N GLN A 99 1.90 -2.65 11.44
CA GLN A 99 1.21 -1.70 12.31
C GLN A 99 1.96 -0.37 12.40
N ALA A 100 1.23 0.75 12.37
CA ALA A 100 1.79 2.08 12.39
C ALA A 100 2.72 2.33 13.60
N SER A 101 2.37 1.87 14.81
CA SER A 101 3.23 1.99 15.98
C SER A 101 4.62 1.37 15.77
N ARG A 102 4.66 0.16 15.19
CA ARG A 102 5.92 -0.50 14.85
C ARG A 102 6.71 0.25 13.79
N VAL A 103 6.03 0.84 12.81
CA VAL A 103 6.68 1.68 11.80
C VAL A 103 7.23 2.96 12.44
N ALA A 104 6.52 3.56 13.40
CA ALA A 104 6.97 4.78 14.10
C ALA A 104 8.31 4.56 14.82
N ASP A 105 8.51 3.38 15.41
CA ASP A 105 9.78 3.04 16.06
C ASP A 105 10.92 2.82 15.05
N ARG A 106 10.62 2.26 13.87
CA ARG A 106 11.63 1.81 12.90
C ARG A 106 12.00 2.86 11.86
N PHE A 107 11.04 3.67 11.45
CA PHE A 107 11.20 4.65 10.38
C PHE A 107 12.35 5.64 10.62
N PRO A 108 12.49 6.29 11.81
CA PRO A 108 13.61 7.20 12.04
C PRO A 108 14.97 6.51 12.01
N ARG A 109 15.05 5.26 12.48
CA ARG A 109 16.29 4.47 12.46
C ARG A 109 16.69 4.13 11.03
N PHE A 110 15.73 3.75 10.20
CA PHE A 110 15.95 3.44 8.79
C PHE A 110 16.47 4.67 8.03
N LEU A 111 15.83 5.83 8.19
CA LEU A 111 16.29 7.07 7.53
C LEU A 111 17.64 7.56 8.05
N ARG A 112 17.97 7.35 9.33
CA ARG A 112 19.34 7.65 9.81
C ARG A 112 20.40 6.77 9.14
N ARG A 113 20.08 5.50 8.88
CA ARG A 113 21.01 4.56 8.25
C ARG A 113 21.11 4.77 6.75
N PHE A 114 19.99 5.06 6.10
CA PHE A 114 19.88 5.32 4.66
C PHE A 114 19.15 6.66 4.48
N PRO A 115 19.88 7.79 4.48
CA PRO A 115 19.28 9.13 4.50
C PRO A 115 18.71 9.60 3.16
N SER A 116 18.96 8.87 2.07
CA SER A 116 18.49 9.23 0.74
C SER A 116 18.25 8.00 -0.14
N ALA A 117 17.56 8.19 -1.26
CA ALA A 117 17.40 7.15 -2.27
C ALA A 117 18.76 6.63 -2.78
N GLN A 118 19.74 7.53 -2.99
CA GLN A 118 21.10 7.14 -3.36
C GLN A 118 21.77 6.26 -2.29
N ALA A 119 21.71 6.69 -1.03
CA ALA A 119 22.32 5.92 0.07
C ALA A 119 21.70 4.53 0.23
N LEU A 120 20.38 4.39 -0.01
CA LEU A 120 19.73 3.09 0.00
C LEU A 120 20.09 2.25 -1.23
N ALA A 121 20.22 2.87 -2.40
CA ALA A 121 20.59 2.20 -3.64
C ALA A 121 22.00 1.58 -3.56
N GLU A 122 22.96 2.30 -2.99
CA GLU A 122 24.36 1.87 -2.84
C GLU A 122 24.59 0.88 -1.69
N ALA A 123 23.61 0.74 -0.79
CA ALA A 123 23.75 -0.15 0.37
C ALA A 123 23.83 -1.62 -0.05
N ARG A 124 24.56 -2.43 0.72
CA ARG A 124 24.49 -3.89 0.53
C ARG A 124 23.09 -4.37 0.89
N ALA A 125 22.51 -5.21 0.03
CA ALA A 125 21.17 -5.79 0.26
C ALA A 125 21.04 -6.47 1.64
N ALA A 126 22.11 -7.13 2.12
CA ALA A 126 22.15 -7.74 3.44
C ALA A 126 21.95 -6.71 4.57
N ASP A 127 22.55 -5.51 4.46
CA ASP A 127 22.41 -4.44 5.45
C ASP A 127 21.00 -3.83 5.41
N VAL A 128 20.41 -3.71 4.21
CA VAL A 128 19.02 -3.28 4.04
C VAL A 128 18.06 -4.29 4.68
N LEU A 129 18.27 -5.59 4.45
CA LEU A 129 17.47 -6.66 5.05
C LEU A 129 17.62 -6.70 6.58
N ALA A 130 18.82 -6.44 7.10
CA ALA A 130 19.06 -6.33 8.54
C ALA A 130 18.30 -5.15 9.16
N GLU A 131 18.35 -3.99 8.52
CA GLU A 131 17.62 -2.80 8.98
C GLU A 131 16.10 -2.93 8.78
N TRP A 132 15.64 -3.79 7.86
CA TRP A 132 14.23 -4.14 7.68
C TRP A 132 13.73 -5.24 8.64
N SER A 133 14.67 -5.99 9.25
CA SER A 133 14.37 -7.18 10.05
C SER A 133 13.35 -6.89 11.16
N GLY A 134 12.25 -7.66 11.13
CA GLY A 134 11.12 -7.50 12.05
C GLY A 134 9.90 -6.79 11.45
N LEU A 135 10.02 -6.05 10.34
CA LEU A 135 8.85 -5.44 9.67
C LEU A 135 8.03 -6.47 8.85
N GLY A 136 8.61 -7.65 8.58
CA GLY A 136 7.96 -8.69 7.78
C GLY A 136 7.91 -8.35 6.29
N TYR A 137 7.48 -9.31 5.47
CA TYR A 137 7.40 -9.16 4.01
C TYR A 137 8.70 -8.58 3.40
N ASN A 138 9.83 -9.22 3.68
CA ASN A 138 11.17 -8.67 3.45
C ASN A 138 11.48 -8.35 1.97
N ARG A 139 10.76 -8.96 1.00
CA ARG A 139 10.86 -8.57 -0.41
C ARG A 139 10.59 -7.09 -0.65
N ARG A 140 9.77 -6.45 0.20
CA ARG A 140 9.51 -5.00 0.16
C ARG A 140 10.80 -4.19 0.31
N ALA A 141 11.73 -4.64 1.15
CA ALA A 141 13.00 -3.96 1.37
C ALA A 141 13.85 -3.93 0.10
N LEU A 142 13.95 -5.07 -0.59
CA LEU A 142 14.70 -5.18 -1.84
C LEU A 142 14.01 -4.45 -3.00
N SER A 143 12.67 -4.48 -3.06
CA SER A 143 11.94 -3.67 -4.03
C SER A 143 12.11 -2.17 -3.78
N LEU A 144 12.04 -1.72 -2.53
CA LEU A 144 12.30 -0.33 -2.14
C LEU A 144 13.72 0.09 -2.51
N GLN A 145 14.71 -0.78 -2.30
CA GLN A 145 16.09 -0.54 -2.72
C GLN A 145 16.20 -0.39 -4.24
N ARG A 146 15.59 -1.29 -5.03
CA ARG A 146 15.58 -1.19 -6.50
C ARG A 146 14.85 0.06 -6.99
N ALA A 147 13.72 0.42 -6.38
CA ALA A 147 13.03 1.67 -6.66
C ALA A 147 13.91 2.89 -6.34
N SER A 148 14.64 2.85 -5.23
CA SER A 148 15.59 3.90 -4.84
C SER A 148 16.74 4.03 -5.84
N ALA A 149 17.26 2.91 -6.36
CA ALA A 149 18.28 2.92 -7.42
C ALA A 149 17.76 3.54 -8.73
N MET A 150 16.51 3.21 -9.12
CA MET A 150 15.88 3.79 -10.30
C MET A 150 15.69 5.30 -10.16
N VAL A 151 15.14 5.78 -9.04
CA VAL A 151 14.93 7.24 -8.85
C VAL A 151 16.24 8.00 -8.65
N ALA A 152 17.28 7.38 -8.10
CA ALA A 152 18.57 8.04 -7.95
C ALA A 152 19.30 8.20 -9.28
N ARG A 153 19.07 7.29 -10.24
CA ARG A 153 19.60 7.38 -11.61
C ARG A 153 18.76 8.30 -12.51
N ASP A 154 17.43 8.14 -12.49
CA ASP A 154 16.53 8.73 -13.48
C ASP A 154 15.75 9.95 -12.95
N GLY A 155 15.84 10.23 -11.65
CA GLY A 155 15.00 11.20 -10.95
C GLY A 155 13.62 10.65 -10.58
N TRP A 156 12.83 11.47 -9.88
CA TRP A 156 11.48 11.09 -9.49
C TRP A 156 10.48 11.21 -10.65
N PRO A 157 9.63 10.20 -10.89
CA PRO A 157 8.53 10.34 -11.84
C PRO A 157 7.53 11.41 -11.40
N ALA A 158 7.06 12.23 -12.33
CA ALA A 158 6.13 13.34 -12.08
C ALA A 158 4.64 12.95 -12.18
N THR A 159 4.33 11.69 -12.46
CA THR A 159 2.95 11.21 -12.67
C THR A 159 2.67 9.95 -11.86
N VAL A 160 1.39 9.70 -11.54
CA VAL A 160 0.97 8.46 -10.88
C VAL A 160 1.39 7.23 -11.70
N SER A 161 1.17 7.25 -13.02
CA SER A 161 1.54 6.14 -13.90
C SER A 161 3.05 5.90 -13.95
N GLY A 162 3.86 6.96 -13.85
CA GLY A 162 5.31 6.86 -13.76
C GLY A 162 5.77 6.28 -12.42
N LEU A 163 5.14 6.71 -11.32
CA LEU A 163 5.41 6.16 -9.98
C LEU A 163 5.05 4.67 -9.90
N GLU A 164 3.98 4.21 -10.57
CA GLU A 164 3.62 2.79 -10.65
C GLU A 164 4.65 1.91 -11.37
N GLN A 165 5.57 2.50 -12.16
CA GLN A 165 6.66 1.73 -12.78
C GLN A 165 7.80 1.43 -11.80
N LEU A 166 7.83 2.07 -10.63
CA LEU A 166 8.87 1.82 -9.64
C LEU A 166 8.72 0.41 -9.05
N PRO A 167 9.83 -0.35 -8.90
CA PRO A 167 9.80 -1.69 -8.32
C PRO A 167 9.05 -1.78 -6.98
N GLY A 168 8.00 -2.59 -6.94
CA GLY A 168 7.19 -2.81 -5.73
C GLY A 168 6.21 -1.68 -5.38
N VAL A 169 6.08 -0.67 -6.25
CA VAL A 169 5.09 0.41 -6.11
C VAL A 169 3.84 0.05 -6.90
N GLY A 170 2.78 -0.35 -6.20
CA GLY A 170 1.47 -0.58 -6.81
C GLY A 170 0.60 0.69 -6.86
N PRO A 171 -0.63 0.60 -7.43
CA PRO A 171 -1.51 1.77 -7.62
C PRO A 171 -1.78 2.58 -6.35
N TYR A 172 -1.95 1.90 -5.21
CA TYR A 172 -2.09 2.56 -3.92
C TYR A 172 -0.86 3.41 -3.56
N THR A 173 0.34 2.83 -3.65
CA THR A 173 1.58 3.49 -3.19
C THR A 173 1.95 4.63 -4.12
N ALA A 174 1.75 4.45 -5.43
CA ALA A 174 1.97 5.52 -6.41
C ALA A 174 1.08 6.74 -6.12
N ARG A 175 -0.22 6.51 -5.85
CA ARG A 175 -1.15 7.59 -5.48
C ARG A 175 -0.81 8.23 -4.14
N ALA A 176 -0.40 7.43 -3.16
CA ALA A 176 0.03 7.94 -1.86
C ALA A 176 1.25 8.85 -2.00
N VAL A 177 2.30 8.42 -2.72
CA VAL A 177 3.49 9.26 -2.99
C VAL A 177 3.13 10.51 -3.80
N ALA A 178 2.34 10.36 -4.87
CA ALA A 178 1.86 11.48 -5.68
C ALA A 178 1.15 12.54 -4.85
N SER A 179 0.28 12.11 -3.94
CA SER A 179 -0.50 13.00 -3.09
C SER A 179 0.32 13.60 -1.95
N LEU A 180 1.07 12.79 -1.21
CA LEU A 180 1.75 13.20 0.02
C LEU A 180 3.07 13.97 -0.24
N ALA A 181 3.79 13.64 -1.31
CA ALA A 181 5.09 14.27 -1.60
C ALA A 181 5.00 15.32 -2.71
N PHE A 182 4.16 15.09 -3.72
CA PHE A 182 4.05 15.96 -4.91
C PHE A 182 2.78 16.80 -4.96
N GLU A 183 1.93 16.76 -3.92
CA GLU A 183 0.68 17.53 -3.82
C GLU A 183 -0.30 17.31 -4.99
N ILE A 184 -0.16 16.21 -5.74
CA ILE A 184 -1.04 15.89 -6.87
C ILE A 184 -2.42 15.50 -6.30
N PRO A 185 -3.53 16.18 -6.68
CA PRO A 185 -4.84 16.01 -6.06
C PRO A 185 -5.54 14.71 -6.52
N VAL A 186 -4.95 13.58 -6.13
CA VAL A 186 -5.41 12.22 -6.43
C VAL A 186 -5.84 11.51 -5.15
N GLY A 187 -6.97 10.81 -5.20
CA GLY A 187 -7.51 10.09 -4.06
C GLY A 187 -6.75 8.79 -3.74
N VAL A 188 -6.51 8.54 -2.46
CA VAL A 188 -5.86 7.30 -1.98
C VAL A 188 -6.90 6.41 -1.30
N VAL A 189 -7.00 5.15 -1.74
CA VAL A 189 -8.00 4.19 -1.21
C VAL A 189 -7.32 2.98 -0.58
N ASP A 190 -7.17 2.98 0.74
CA ASP A 190 -6.82 1.79 1.51
C ASP A 190 -8.08 1.06 2.03
N THR A 191 -7.87 0.04 2.86
CA THR A 191 -8.98 -0.69 3.51
C THR A 191 -9.80 0.17 4.50
N ASN A 192 -9.22 1.25 5.03
CA ASN A 192 -9.88 2.17 5.94
C ASN A 192 -10.77 3.15 5.17
N VAL A 193 -10.24 3.76 4.11
CA VAL A 193 -10.95 4.65 3.18
C VAL A 193 -12.10 3.92 2.52
N ARG A 194 -11.83 2.75 1.93
CA ARG A 194 -12.87 1.87 1.36
C ARG A 194 -14.01 1.63 2.35
N ARG A 195 -13.69 1.27 3.60
CA ARG A 195 -14.71 0.96 4.60
C ARG A 195 -15.60 2.15 4.92
N TRP A 196 -15.02 3.32 5.14
CA TRP A 196 -15.82 4.47 5.51
C TRP A 196 -16.59 5.05 4.32
N PHE A 197 -16.06 4.91 3.09
CA PHE A 197 -16.80 5.22 1.87
C PHE A 197 -18.08 4.39 1.74
N LEU A 198 -17.96 3.07 1.86
CA LEU A 198 -19.11 2.16 1.78
C LEU A 198 -20.16 2.48 2.85
N ARG A 199 -19.71 2.82 4.06
CA ARG A 199 -20.62 3.17 5.17
C ARG A 199 -21.27 4.54 5.00
N ARG A 200 -20.52 5.54 4.52
CA ARG A 200 -20.98 6.93 4.43
C ARG A 200 -21.85 7.18 3.22
N PHE A 201 -21.53 6.57 2.09
CA PHE A 201 -22.19 6.86 0.81
C PHE A 201 -23.08 5.73 0.31
N ALA A 202 -23.05 4.54 0.93
CA ALA A 202 -23.82 3.37 0.49
C ALA A 202 -23.65 3.05 -1.01
N ILE A 203 -22.43 3.24 -1.51
CA ILE A 203 -22.03 2.98 -2.90
C ILE A 203 -21.66 1.51 -3.11
N ALA A 204 -21.56 1.09 -4.38
CA ALA A 204 -21.13 -0.27 -4.66
C ALA A 204 -19.67 -0.47 -4.28
N ASP A 205 -19.37 -1.69 -3.84
CA ASP A 205 -18.02 -2.10 -3.46
C ASP A 205 -17.21 -2.50 -4.68
N SER A 206 -16.91 -1.50 -5.53
CA SER A 206 -16.13 -1.68 -6.76
C SER A 206 -14.91 -0.75 -6.76
N PRO A 207 -13.70 -1.23 -7.13
CA PRO A 207 -12.52 -0.38 -7.20
C PRO A 207 -12.71 0.88 -8.06
N PRO A 208 -13.34 0.83 -9.26
CA PRO A 208 -13.54 2.03 -10.08
C PRO A 208 -14.45 3.08 -9.42
N GLU A 209 -15.51 2.66 -8.71
CA GLU A 209 -16.44 3.59 -8.06
C GLU A 209 -15.83 4.22 -6.81
N LEU A 210 -15.14 3.42 -6.00
CA LEU A 210 -14.38 3.92 -4.86
C LEU A 210 -13.31 4.92 -5.30
N GLN A 211 -12.59 4.63 -6.37
CA GLN A 211 -11.52 5.51 -6.86
C GLN A 211 -12.07 6.83 -7.42
N ARG A 212 -13.17 6.79 -8.20
CA ARG A 212 -13.82 8.02 -8.69
C ARG A 212 -14.26 8.94 -7.56
N LEU A 213 -14.84 8.39 -6.49
CA LEU A 213 -15.24 9.17 -5.33
C LEU A 213 -14.03 9.74 -4.58
N ALA A 214 -12.96 8.95 -4.45
CA ALA A 214 -11.73 9.43 -3.83
C ALA A 214 -11.10 10.60 -4.59
N ASP A 215 -11.06 10.50 -5.92
CA ASP A 215 -10.53 11.55 -6.80
C ASP A 215 -11.40 12.80 -6.76
N ALA A 216 -12.73 12.65 -6.77
CA ALA A 216 -13.65 13.78 -6.63
C ALA A 216 -13.43 14.52 -5.30
N LEU A 217 -13.32 13.79 -4.17
CA LEU A 217 -13.05 14.39 -2.87
C LEU A 217 -11.66 15.04 -2.77
N ALA A 218 -10.63 14.42 -3.38
CA ALA A 218 -9.28 14.98 -3.40
C ALA A 218 -9.19 16.28 -4.21
N ALA A 219 -9.94 16.38 -5.31
CA ALA A 219 -10.01 17.57 -6.16
C ALA A 219 -11.00 18.65 -5.67
N THR A 220 -11.70 18.40 -4.56
CA THR A 220 -12.70 19.30 -4.00
C THR A 220 -12.03 20.35 -3.08
N GLY A 221 -12.47 21.61 -3.14
CA GLY A 221 -11.98 22.70 -2.27
C GLY A 221 -10.75 23.43 -2.82
N ASP A 222 -10.07 24.17 -1.93
CA ASP A 222 -8.90 24.98 -2.29
C ASP A 222 -7.64 24.15 -2.51
N ALA A 223 -6.79 24.61 -3.42
CA ALA A 223 -5.49 24.01 -3.69
C ALA A 223 -4.55 24.09 -2.47
N GLY A 224 -3.67 23.08 -2.31
CA GLY A 224 -2.57 23.11 -1.34
C GLY A 224 -2.80 22.40 0.00
N GLN A 225 -3.80 21.52 0.09
CA GLN A 225 -4.05 20.66 1.26
C GLN A 225 -4.15 19.18 0.85
N THR A 226 -3.42 18.79 -0.18
CA THR A 226 -3.54 17.45 -0.77
C THR A 226 -2.98 16.41 0.20
N ASP A 227 -1.79 16.65 0.77
CA ASP A 227 -1.19 15.80 1.80
C ASP A 227 -2.10 15.61 3.02
N THR A 228 -2.62 16.72 3.53
CA THR A 228 -3.41 16.81 4.75
C THR A 228 -4.74 16.08 4.56
N TRP A 229 -5.38 16.27 3.41
CA TRP A 229 -6.57 15.50 3.03
C TRP A 229 -6.30 13.99 2.99
N THR A 230 -5.19 13.58 2.37
CA THR A 230 -4.81 12.17 2.25
C THR A 230 -4.52 11.54 3.61
N HIS A 231 -3.86 12.26 4.52
CA HIS A 231 -3.72 11.79 5.89
C HIS A 231 -5.05 11.77 6.66
N ALA A 232 -5.88 12.81 6.51
CA ALA A 232 -7.17 12.92 7.18
C ALA A 232 -8.13 11.77 6.82
N THR A 233 -8.24 11.43 5.54
CA THR A 233 -9.13 10.34 5.08
C THR A 233 -8.71 8.97 5.64
N MET A 234 -7.41 8.69 5.68
CA MET A 234 -6.87 7.46 6.25
C MET A 234 -7.02 7.42 7.78
N GLU A 235 -6.68 8.53 8.45
CA GLU A 235 -6.79 8.69 9.90
C GLU A 235 -8.24 8.52 10.37
N PHE A 236 -9.19 9.16 9.69
CA PHE A 236 -10.62 9.04 9.97
C PHE A 236 -11.10 7.59 9.92
N GLY A 237 -10.71 6.86 8.87
CA GLY A 237 -11.05 5.45 8.76
C GLY A 237 -10.44 4.62 9.90
N ALA A 238 -9.20 4.92 10.30
CA ALA A 238 -8.47 4.19 11.32
C ALA A 238 -8.96 4.45 12.76
N SER A 239 -9.28 5.70 13.12
CA SER A 239 -9.56 6.10 14.50
C SER A 239 -11.06 6.35 14.80
N VAL A 240 -11.85 6.75 13.80
CA VAL A 240 -13.28 7.09 13.98
C VAL A 240 -14.18 6.03 13.33
N CYS A 241 -14.09 5.83 12.01
CA CYS A 241 -14.88 4.84 11.29
C CYS A 241 -14.27 3.44 11.37
N ARG A 242 -13.93 3.02 12.59
CA ARG A 242 -13.23 1.77 12.92
C ARG A 242 -13.96 0.54 12.39
N SER A 243 -13.22 -0.52 12.08
CA SER A 243 -13.78 -1.78 11.57
C SER A 243 -14.82 -2.37 12.52
N ARG A 244 -14.49 -2.38 13.81
CA ARG A 244 -15.36 -2.75 14.94
C ARG A 244 -15.65 -1.51 15.77
N GLU A 245 -16.88 -1.41 16.26
CA GLU A 245 -17.32 -0.32 17.17
C GLU A 245 -16.93 1.08 16.67
N PRO A 246 -17.42 1.51 15.49
CA PRO A 246 -17.15 2.84 14.98
C PRO A 246 -17.67 3.91 15.96
N ARG A 247 -16.91 5.00 16.11
CA ARG A 247 -17.22 6.09 17.04
C ARG A 247 -18.25 7.06 16.44
N CYS A 248 -19.45 6.56 16.12
CA CYS A 248 -20.49 7.36 15.45
C CYS A 248 -20.97 8.57 16.26
N GLY A 249 -20.82 8.55 17.59
CA GLY A 249 -21.19 9.68 18.46
C GLY A 249 -20.30 10.91 18.30
N THR A 250 -19.03 10.71 17.94
CA THR A 250 -18.03 11.79 17.74
C THR A 250 -17.59 11.90 16.29
N CYS A 251 -18.33 11.30 15.36
CA CYS A 251 -17.96 11.27 13.95
C CYS A 251 -18.32 12.62 13.28
N PRO A 252 -17.35 13.36 12.73
CA PRO A 252 -17.59 14.69 12.16
C PRO A 252 -18.55 14.66 10.97
N ILE A 253 -18.60 13.54 10.24
CA ILE A 253 -19.45 13.37 9.05
C ILE A 253 -20.63 12.42 9.31
N ALA A 254 -21.11 12.33 10.56
CA ALA A 254 -22.21 11.45 10.95
C ALA A 254 -23.59 11.89 10.41
N ALA A 255 -23.77 13.19 10.18
CA ALA A 255 -25.02 13.73 9.63
C ALA A 255 -25.28 13.12 8.25
N GLY A 256 -26.47 12.54 8.06
CA GLY A 256 -26.85 11.89 6.81
C GLY A 256 -26.10 10.59 6.48
N CYS A 257 -25.34 10.01 7.42
CA CYS A 257 -24.67 8.73 7.20
C CYS A 257 -25.65 7.55 7.36
N PRO A 258 -25.91 6.74 6.31
CA PRO A 258 -26.88 5.64 6.36
C PRO A 258 -26.45 4.50 7.30
N SER A 259 -25.16 4.42 7.62
CA SER A 259 -24.59 3.44 8.54
C SER A 259 -24.51 3.93 10.00
N ARG A 260 -24.99 5.14 10.32
CA ARG A 260 -24.93 5.67 11.70
C ARG A 260 -25.77 4.81 12.63
N GLY A 261 -25.19 4.36 13.75
CA GLY A 261 -25.87 3.51 14.73
C GLY A 261 -26.10 2.05 14.30
N ARG A 262 -26.00 1.74 13.00
CA ARG A 262 -26.07 0.38 12.45
C ARG A 262 -25.02 0.22 11.35
N ALA A 263 -23.76 0.11 11.75
CA ALA A 263 -22.65 0.11 10.79
C ALA A 263 -22.71 -1.10 9.86
N ALA A 264 -22.72 -0.85 8.55
CA ALA A 264 -22.62 -1.91 7.55
C ALA A 264 -21.32 -2.72 7.75
N ARG A 265 -21.44 -4.04 7.65
CA ARG A 265 -20.28 -4.95 7.65
C ARG A 265 -19.58 -4.83 6.30
N VAL A 266 -18.27 -4.62 6.36
CA VAL A 266 -17.40 -4.58 5.18
C VAL A 266 -16.47 -5.78 5.28
N ALA A 267 -16.47 -6.62 4.25
CA ALA A 267 -15.62 -7.81 4.23
C ALA A 267 -14.15 -7.40 4.28
N VAL A 268 -13.38 -8.12 5.11
CA VAL A 268 -11.93 -7.99 5.21
C VAL A 268 -11.33 -9.39 5.10
N PRO A 269 -10.30 -9.60 4.26
CA PRO A 269 -9.62 -10.87 4.17
C PRO A 269 -9.11 -11.33 5.54
N ARG A 270 -9.30 -12.61 5.87
CA ARG A 270 -8.70 -13.20 7.07
C ARG A 270 -7.28 -13.61 6.77
N GLN A 271 -6.34 -13.13 7.58
CA GLN A 271 -4.96 -13.58 7.50
C GLN A 271 -4.82 -14.93 8.21
N ALA A 272 -4.16 -15.90 7.57
CA ALA A 272 -3.86 -17.19 8.15
C ALA A 272 -2.92 -17.08 9.37
N THR A 273 -2.99 -18.09 10.25
CA THR A 273 -2.12 -18.22 11.42
C THR A 273 -0.66 -18.21 11.01
N LEU A 274 0.18 -17.46 11.73
CA LEU A 274 1.60 -17.35 11.43
C LEU A 274 2.38 -18.60 11.85
N ARG A 275 2.16 -19.10 13.07
CA ARG A 275 2.89 -20.26 13.61
C ARG A 275 2.68 -21.50 12.73
N GLY A 276 3.77 -22.17 12.36
CA GLY A 276 3.78 -23.34 11.48
C GLY A 276 3.66 -23.02 9.99
N SER A 277 3.54 -21.75 9.60
CA SER A 277 3.50 -21.36 8.18
C SER A 277 4.91 -21.14 7.62
N ASP A 278 5.09 -21.31 6.31
CA ASP A 278 6.33 -20.98 5.60
C ASP A 278 6.77 -19.52 5.88
N ARG A 279 5.82 -18.59 6.07
CA ARG A 279 6.13 -17.20 6.45
C ARG A 279 6.85 -17.09 7.79
N ALA A 280 6.52 -17.94 8.76
CA ALA A 280 7.20 -17.95 10.06
C ALA A 280 8.66 -18.41 9.92
N TYR A 281 8.89 -19.53 9.22
CA TYR A 281 10.24 -20.08 9.00
C TYR A 281 11.10 -19.13 8.17
N ARG A 282 10.58 -18.60 7.06
CA ARG A 282 11.25 -17.60 6.22
C ARG A 282 11.66 -16.37 7.03
N GLY A 283 10.75 -15.87 7.86
CA GLY A 283 11.04 -14.75 8.76
C GLY A 283 12.09 -15.10 9.82
N ALA A 284 12.13 -16.34 10.29
CA ALA A 284 13.11 -16.80 11.28
C ALA A 284 14.52 -16.92 10.69
N VAL A 285 14.64 -17.52 9.50
CA VAL A 285 15.91 -17.59 8.76
C VAL A 285 16.52 -16.19 8.62
N LEU A 286 15.73 -15.24 8.11
CA LEU A 286 16.23 -13.88 7.92
C LEU A 286 16.58 -13.19 9.24
N ARG A 287 15.77 -13.37 10.29
CA ARG A 287 16.11 -12.81 11.61
C ARG A 287 17.43 -13.34 12.13
N ASP A 288 17.64 -14.65 12.07
CA ASP A 288 18.88 -15.28 12.54
C ASP A 288 20.10 -14.78 11.75
N LEU A 289 20.01 -14.78 10.41
CA LEU A 289 21.05 -14.25 9.53
C LEU A 289 21.40 -12.80 9.86
N THR A 290 20.39 -11.93 10.00
CA THR A 290 20.60 -10.48 10.23
C THR A 290 21.21 -10.13 11.58
N LEU A 291 21.25 -11.09 12.52
CA LEU A 291 21.87 -10.92 13.84
C LEU A 291 23.31 -11.45 13.87
N ARG A 292 23.76 -12.15 12.83
CA ARG A 292 25.10 -12.74 12.78
C ARG A 292 26.11 -11.81 12.11
N PRO A 293 27.38 -11.85 12.53
CA PRO A 293 28.46 -11.18 11.81
C PRO A 293 28.47 -11.58 10.33
N GLY A 294 28.59 -10.59 9.44
CA GLY A 294 28.60 -10.83 7.99
C GLY A 294 27.27 -11.26 7.38
N HIS A 295 26.20 -11.36 8.17
CA HIS A 295 24.87 -11.82 7.75
C HIS A 295 24.86 -13.23 7.12
N ALA A 296 25.77 -14.10 7.56
CA ALA A 296 26.01 -15.42 6.99
C ALA A 296 26.29 -16.47 8.08
N VAL A 297 25.96 -17.73 7.78
CA VAL A 297 26.16 -18.86 8.70
C VAL A 297 26.14 -20.20 7.96
N PRO A 298 26.85 -21.24 8.45
CA PRO A 298 26.62 -22.62 8.01
C PRO A 298 25.15 -23.05 8.11
N ALA A 299 24.65 -23.75 7.09
CA ALA A 299 23.23 -24.12 6.97
C ALA A 299 22.75 -25.02 8.13
N ASP A 300 23.62 -25.90 8.64
CA ASP A 300 23.36 -26.80 9.77
C ASP A 300 23.17 -26.02 11.08
N VAL A 301 24.02 -25.01 11.32
CA VAL A 301 23.91 -24.11 12.47
C VAL A 301 22.63 -23.30 12.43
N LEU A 302 22.25 -22.79 11.25
CA LEU A 302 20.98 -22.08 11.05
C LEU A 302 19.79 -23.01 11.34
N ARG A 303 19.81 -24.23 10.79
CA ARG A 303 18.75 -25.22 10.99
C ARG A 303 18.61 -25.61 12.46
N HIS A 304 19.74 -25.74 13.18
CA HIS A 304 19.73 -25.98 14.63
C HIS A 304 19.10 -24.81 15.41
N ALA A 305 19.48 -23.57 15.09
CA ALA A 305 18.93 -22.38 15.74
C ALA A 305 17.40 -22.27 15.58
N LEU A 306 16.87 -22.61 14.39
CA LEU A 306 15.43 -22.59 14.16
C LEU A 306 14.68 -23.68 14.94
N ARG A 307 15.30 -24.85 15.18
CA ARG A 307 14.72 -25.90 16.04
C ARG A 307 14.60 -25.43 17.49
N ALA A 308 15.56 -24.64 17.97
CA ALA A 308 15.53 -24.07 19.32
C ALA A 308 14.41 -23.02 19.51
N ASP A 309 13.88 -22.44 18.42
CA ASP A 309 12.82 -21.42 18.43
C ASP A 309 11.44 -21.99 18.00
N ALA A 310 11.24 -23.31 18.20
CA ALA A 310 10.04 -24.03 17.77
C ALA A 310 8.74 -23.54 18.44
N ASP A 311 8.82 -23.00 19.65
CA ASP A 311 7.66 -22.44 20.34
C ASP A 311 7.09 -21.23 19.59
N ARG A 312 7.96 -20.38 19.06
CA ARG A 312 7.59 -19.17 18.32
C ARG A 312 7.26 -19.44 16.86
N ILE A 313 8.04 -20.31 16.21
CA ILE A 313 7.97 -20.50 14.75
C ILE A 313 6.98 -21.61 14.39
N GLY A 314 7.04 -22.75 15.09
CA GLY A 314 6.36 -23.99 14.71
C GLY A 314 7.28 -25.21 14.87
N PRO A 315 6.77 -26.43 14.63
CA PRO A 315 7.56 -27.66 14.75
C PRO A 315 8.80 -27.67 13.84
N ALA A 316 9.78 -28.51 14.13
CA ALA A 316 10.96 -28.65 13.27
C ALA A 316 10.56 -29.08 11.84
N LEU A 317 11.18 -28.46 10.84
CA LEU A 317 11.03 -28.86 9.44
C LEU A 317 11.80 -30.16 9.17
N ASP A 318 11.17 -31.05 8.40
CA ASP A 318 11.86 -32.14 7.71
C ASP A 318 12.78 -31.59 6.61
N ASP A 319 13.53 -32.46 5.94
CA ASP A 319 14.48 -32.05 4.91
C ASP A 319 13.76 -31.38 3.72
N ALA A 320 12.64 -31.94 3.27
CA ALA A 320 11.86 -31.37 2.18
C ALA A 320 11.29 -29.97 2.51
N GLY A 321 10.81 -29.77 3.74
CA GLY A 321 10.34 -28.47 4.24
C GLY A 321 11.46 -27.45 4.34
N TRP A 322 12.63 -27.87 4.80
CA TRP A 322 13.82 -27.01 4.87
C TRP A 322 14.25 -26.52 3.49
N GLU A 323 14.43 -27.44 2.53
CA GLU A 323 14.81 -27.11 1.15
C GLU A 323 13.78 -26.20 0.48
N ARG A 324 12.48 -26.47 0.67
CA ARG A 324 11.41 -25.59 0.15
C ARG A 324 11.53 -24.17 0.68
N VAL A 325 11.77 -23.99 1.98
CA VAL A 325 11.88 -22.66 2.60
C VAL A 325 13.09 -21.90 2.07
N LEU A 326 14.26 -22.56 1.98
CA LEU A 326 15.48 -21.95 1.45
C LEU A 326 15.37 -21.61 -0.03
N ALA A 327 14.92 -22.55 -0.87
CA ALA A 327 14.73 -22.30 -2.30
C ALA A 327 13.77 -21.13 -2.56
N ALA A 328 12.70 -21.02 -1.78
CA ALA A 328 11.79 -19.90 -1.88
C ALA A 328 12.40 -18.57 -1.40
N LEU A 329 13.34 -18.58 -0.44
CA LEU A 329 14.04 -17.37 -0.01
C LEU A 329 15.04 -16.92 -1.07
N GLU A 330 15.74 -17.89 -1.67
CA GLU A 330 16.73 -17.68 -2.73
C GLU A 330 16.09 -17.17 -4.02
N GLY A 331 14.97 -17.78 -4.44
CA GLY A 331 14.17 -17.29 -5.58
C GLY A 331 13.59 -15.89 -5.37
N ASP A 332 13.44 -15.45 -4.11
CA ASP A 332 13.03 -14.09 -3.77
C ASP A 332 14.21 -13.10 -3.67
N GLY A 333 15.45 -13.57 -3.83
CA GLY A 333 16.69 -12.82 -3.65
C GLY A 333 16.99 -12.43 -2.20
N LEU A 334 16.33 -13.08 -1.23
CA LEU A 334 16.46 -12.75 0.19
C LEU A 334 17.62 -13.45 0.87
N VAL A 335 18.07 -14.58 0.30
CA VAL A 335 19.27 -15.30 0.72
C VAL A 335 19.99 -15.81 -0.52
N HIS A 336 21.23 -16.25 -0.35
CA HIS A 336 21.94 -17.10 -1.32
C HIS A 336 22.70 -18.19 -0.58
N GLN A 337 22.97 -19.29 -1.27
CA GLN A 337 23.71 -20.43 -0.73
C GLN A 337 25.03 -20.62 -1.47
N SER A 338 26.13 -20.78 -0.73
CA SER A 338 27.45 -21.07 -1.30
C SER A 338 28.32 -21.85 -0.31
N GLY A 339 28.90 -22.97 -0.74
CA GLY A 339 29.83 -23.76 0.09
C GLY A 339 29.24 -24.25 1.42
N GLY A 340 27.94 -24.55 1.49
CA GLY A 340 27.24 -24.94 2.73
C GLY A 340 26.90 -23.78 3.68
N VAL A 341 27.19 -22.54 3.28
CA VAL A 341 26.84 -21.32 4.01
C VAL A 341 25.60 -20.69 3.38
N VAL A 342 24.69 -20.22 4.24
CA VAL A 342 23.54 -19.40 3.86
C VAL A 342 23.83 -17.97 4.28
N ALA A 343 23.64 -17.01 3.37
CA ALA A 343 23.86 -15.59 3.62
C ALA A 343 22.66 -14.75 3.18
N ALA A 344 22.42 -13.61 3.85
CA ALA A 344 21.31 -12.72 3.52
C ALA A 344 21.60 -11.88 2.25
N GLY A 345 20.56 -11.69 1.43
CA GLY A 345 20.64 -10.98 0.16
C GLY A 345 21.21 -11.83 -0.99
N PRO A 346 21.23 -11.29 -2.22
CA PRO A 346 21.90 -11.92 -3.36
C PRO A 346 23.42 -12.06 -3.11
N PRO A 347 24.11 -12.93 -3.89
CA PRO A 347 25.56 -13.00 -3.84
C PRO A 347 26.17 -11.63 -4.12
N LEU A 348 27.25 -11.30 -3.42
CA LEU A 348 28.05 -10.12 -3.76
C LEU A 348 28.60 -10.34 -5.17
N GLN A 349 28.17 -9.51 -6.12
CA GLN A 349 28.83 -9.47 -7.43
C GLN A 349 30.29 -9.10 -7.17
N SER A 350 31.22 -9.93 -7.64
CA SER A 350 32.63 -9.60 -7.57
C SER A 350 32.84 -8.31 -8.36
N ALA A 351 33.64 -7.38 -7.84
CA ALA A 351 33.89 -6.06 -8.44
C ALA A 351 34.54 -6.12 -9.85
N HIS A 352 34.64 -7.30 -10.46
CA HIS A 352 35.31 -7.55 -11.74
C HIS A 352 34.37 -7.62 -12.96
N GLU A 353 33.04 -7.59 -12.80
CA GLU A 353 32.13 -7.72 -13.95
C GLU A 353 31.64 -6.39 -14.55
N HIS A 354 31.82 -5.26 -13.86
CA HIS A 354 31.42 -3.94 -14.40
C HIS A 354 32.33 -3.39 -15.51
N GLU A 355 33.50 -4.00 -15.79
CA GLU A 355 34.35 -3.63 -16.93
C GLU A 355 34.01 -4.38 -18.23
N ALA A 356 33.13 -5.38 -18.20
CA ALA A 356 32.85 -6.24 -19.35
C ALA A 356 31.65 -5.81 -20.22
N GLU A 357 30.72 -5.01 -19.68
CA GLU A 357 29.54 -4.53 -20.44
C GLU A 357 29.68 -3.09 -20.98
N GLY A 358 30.87 -2.50 -20.85
CA GLY A 358 31.20 -1.14 -21.31
C GLY A 358 32.10 -1.08 -22.55
N ARG A 359 32.02 -2.03 -23.49
CA ARG A 359 32.72 -1.96 -24.79
C ARG A 359 31.77 -2.05 -25.97
#